data_AF-I3WXE5-F1
#
_entry.id   AF-I3WXE5-F1
#
_cell.length_a   1.000
_cell.length_b   1.000
_cell.length_c   1.000
_cell.angle_alpha   90.00
_cell.angle_beta   90.00
_cell.angle_gamma   90.00
#
_symmetry.space_group_name_H-M   'P 1'
#
loop_
_entity.id
_entity.type
_entity.pdbx_description
1 polymer ?
#
loop_
_entity_poly.entity_id
_entity_poly.type
_entity_poly.pdbx_seq_one_letter_code
_entity_poly.pdbx_strand_id
1 'polypeptide(L)'
;NNIISGAVVPSPNAIGLHFYPIWEAASLDEWLYNGGPYQLVVFHFLIGVFCYMGREWELSYRLGMRPWICVAYSAPVAAATAVF
;
A
#
# COMPACT_ATOMS: atom_id res chain seq x y z
N ASN A 1 19.92 -1.15 12.09
CA ASN A 1 18.89 -2.20 11.95
C ASN A 1 19.47 -3.41 11.24
N ASN A 2 19.04 -4.63 11.60
CA ASN A 2 19.23 -5.87 10.85
C ASN A 2 17.87 -6.30 10.21
N ILE A 3 17.77 -7.48 9.60
CA ILE A 3 16.52 -7.93 8.94
C ILE A 3 15.33 -7.97 9.91
N ILE A 4 15.54 -8.38 11.16
CA ILE A 4 14.47 -8.51 12.16
C ILE A 4 14.05 -7.16 12.74
N SER A 5 14.98 -6.20 12.84
CA SER A 5 14.75 -4.89 13.48
C SER A 5 14.51 -3.75 12.49
N GLY A 6 14.68 -3.99 11.18
CA GLY A 6 14.47 -2.98 10.15
C GLY A 6 13.00 -2.77 9.84
N ALA A 7 12.57 -1.51 9.73
CA ALA A 7 11.22 -1.14 9.34
C ALA A 7 11.22 0.20 8.60
N VAL A 8 10.17 0.44 7.82
CA VAL A 8 9.77 1.79 7.41
C VAL A 8 8.85 2.32 8.49
N VAL A 9 9.30 3.35 9.20
CA VAL A 9 8.60 3.89 10.38
C VAL A 9 7.33 4.64 9.94
N PRO A 10 6.17 4.45 10.60
CA PRO A 10 4.96 5.22 10.31
C PRO A 10 5.15 6.73 10.38
N SER A 11 4.39 7.46 9.56
CA SER A 11 4.38 8.93 9.60
C SER A 11 3.94 9.43 10.98
N PRO A 12 4.49 10.56 11.46
CA PRO A 12 4.29 11.03 12.82
C PRO A 12 2.86 11.52 13.05
N ASN A 13 2.42 11.45 14.31
CA ASN A 13 1.09 11.94 14.71
C ASN A 13 0.90 13.46 14.48
N ALA A 14 1.98 14.23 14.31
CA ALA A 14 1.91 15.64 13.94
C ALA A 14 1.28 15.86 12.55
N ILE A 15 1.43 14.90 11.64
CA ILE A 15 0.76 14.89 10.33
C ILE A 15 -0.67 14.36 10.46
N GLY A 16 -0.93 13.43 11.39
CA GLY A 16 -2.25 12.82 11.54
C GLY A 16 -2.71 12.14 10.25
N LEU A 17 -3.90 12.51 9.77
CA LEU A 17 -4.48 12.00 8.51
C LEU A 17 -4.27 12.94 7.31
N HIS A 18 -3.44 13.98 7.46
CA HIS A 18 -3.10 14.84 6.33
C HIS A 18 -2.31 14.06 5.28
N PHE A 19 -2.64 14.32 4.02
CA PHE A 19 -1.90 13.76 2.89
C PHE A 19 -0.55 14.47 2.79
N TYR A 20 0.55 13.71 2.94
CA TYR A 20 1.91 14.25 2.98
C TYR A 20 2.78 13.70 1.83
N PRO A 21 2.51 14.14 0.59
CA PRO A 21 3.31 13.78 -0.58
C PRO A 21 4.68 14.48 -0.54
N ILE A 22 5.61 14.04 -1.40
CA ILE A 22 6.96 14.61 -1.48
C ILE A 22 6.95 16.13 -1.67
N TRP A 23 6.01 16.65 -2.45
CA TRP A 23 5.91 18.08 -2.77
C TRP A 23 5.25 18.93 -1.66
N GLU A 24 4.80 18.33 -0.57
CA GLU A 24 4.32 19.06 0.62
C GLU A 24 5.47 19.41 1.57
N ALA A 25 6.61 18.71 1.47
CA ALA A 25 7.80 19.00 2.26
C ALA A 25 8.65 20.09 1.59
N ALA A 26 9.35 20.90 2.38
CA ALA A 26 10.30 21.90 1.88
C ALA A 26 11.58 21.26 1.30
N SER A 27 11.91 20.03 1.71
CA SER A 27 13.02 19.25 1.17
C SER A 27 12.79 17.75 1.32
N LEU A 28 13.62 16.94 0.64
CA LEU A 28 13.62 15.49 0.82
C LEU A 28 14.06 15.07 2.23
N ASP A 29 14.97 15.82 2.86
CA ASP A 29 15.43 15.53 4.22
C ASP A 29 14.28 15.70 5.24
N GLU A 30 13.49 16.77 5.10
CA GLU A 30 12.28 16.96 5.90
C GLU A 30 11.27 15.84 5.63
N TRP A 31 11.07 15.47 4.37
CA TRP A 31 10.16 14.38 4.02
C TRP A 31 10.57 13.03 4.64
N LEU A 32 11.87 12.73 4.66
CA LEU A 32 12.42 11.55 5.33
C LEU A 32 12.29 11.63 6.85
N TYR A 33 12.56 12.79 7.45
CA TYR A 33 12.40 13.02 8.88
C TYR A 33 10.95 12.78 9.33
N ASN A 34 10.00 13.22 8.53
CA ASN A 34 8.56 13.12 8.78
C ASN A 34 7.96 11.78 8.30
N GLY A 35 8.76 10.75 8.03
CA GLY A 35 8.26 9.42 7.68
C GLY A 35 7.39 9.40 6.42
N GLY A 36 7.61 10.32 5.49
CA GLY A 36 6.91 10.39 4.22
C GLY A 36 6.93 9.09 3.38
N PRO A 37 8.01 8.28 3.39
CA PRO A 37 8.02 6.98 2.72
C PRO A 37 6.88 6.04 3.13
N TYR A 38 6.41 6.11 4.38
CA TYR A 38 5.35 5.22 4.86
C TYR A 38 4.03 5.44 4.13
N GLN A 39 3.54 6.69 4.07
CA GLN A 39 2.32 7.03 3.33
C GLN A 39 2.46 6.68 1.84
N LEU A 40 3.61 7.01 1.23
CA LEU A 40 3.86 6.71 -0.17
C LEU A 40 3.74 5.20 -0.45
N VAL A 41 4.42 4.36 0.34
CA VAL A 41 4.43 2.91 0.15
C VAL A 41 3.03 2.33 0.39
N VAL A 42 2.37 2.68 1.50
CA VAL A 42 1.04 2.14 1.84
C VAL A 42 0.01 2.48 0.77
N PHE A 43 -0.10 3.75 0.36
CA PHE A 43 -1.12 4.15 -0.61
C PHE A 43 -0.89 3.52 -1.99
N HIS A 44 0.35 3.47 -2.48
CA HIS A 44 0.64 2.82 -3.77
C HIS A 44 0.48 1.30 -3.70
N PHE A 45 0.85 0.68 -2.57
CA PHE A 45 0.64 -0.75 -2.33
C PHE A 45 -0.85 -1.11 -2.39
N LEU A 46 -1.72 -0.38 -1.69
CA LEU A 46 -3.15 -0.66 -1.66
C LEU A 46 -3.78 -0.54 -3.06
N ILE A 47 -3.45 0.50 -3.81
CA ILE A 47 -3.86 0.62 -5.22
C ILE A 47 -3.36 -0.58 -6.04
N GLY A 48 -2.09 -0.96 -5.85
CA GLY A 48 -1.48 -2.09 -6.53
C GLY A 48 -2.20 -3.41 -6.27
N VAL A 49 -2.52 -3.74 -5.02
CA VAL A 49 -3.19 -5.01 -4.68
C VAL A 49 -4.66 -5.03 -5.09
N PHE A 50 -5.36 -3.89 -5.08
CA PHE A 50 -6.72 -3.80 -5.63
C PHE A 50 -6.72 -4.06 -7.13
N CYS A 51 -5.78 -3.44 -7.87
CA CYS A 51 -5.60 -3.70 -9.29
C CYS A 51 -5.17 -5.15 -9.56
N TYR A 52 -4.32 -5.73 -8.71
CA TYR A 52 -3.88 -7.11 -8.86
C TYR A 52 -5.05 -8.10 -8.70
N MET A 53 -5.93 -7.87 -7.71
CA MET A 53 -7.17 -8.64 -7.56
C MET A 53 -8.04 -8.55 -8.82
N GLY A 54 -8.19 -7.36 -9.40
CA GLY A 54 -8.89 -7.16 -10.68
C GLY A 54 -8.20 -7.88 -11.86
N ARG A 55 -6.87 -7.90 -11.90
CA ARG A 55 -6.09 -8.61 -12.91
C ARG A 55 -6.29 -10.12 -12.85
N GLU A 56 -6.41 -10.71 -11.66
CA GLU A 56 -6.72 -12.13 -11.52
C GLU A 56 -8.08 -12.48 -12.15
N TRP A 57 -9.08 -11.62 -11.91
CA TRP A 57 -10.38 -11.75 -12.58
C TRP A 57 -10.26 -11.58 -14.09
N GLU A 58 -9.60 -10.52 -14.56
CA GLU A 58 -9.50 -10.23 -15.99
C GLU A 58 -8.85 -11.40 -16.74
N LEU A 59 -7.74 -11.94 -16.25
CA LEU A 59 -7.08 -13.07 -16.89
C LEU A 59 -7.97 -14.32 -16.89
N SER A 60 -8.67 -14.59 -15.79
CA SER A 60 -9.61 -15.71 -15.72
C SER A 60 -10.72 -15.58 -16.79
N TYR A 61 -11.22 -14.36 -17.02
CA TYR A 61 -12.21 -14.08 -18.05
C TYR A 61 -11.65 -14.29 -19.45
N ARG A 62 -10.45 -13.76 -19.75
CA ARG A 62 -9.80 -13.89 -21.07
C ARG A 62 -9.52 -15.35 -21.45
N LEU A 63 -9.29 -16.21 -20.46
CA LEU A 63 -9.01 -17.64 -20.66
C LEU A 63 -10.25 -18.53 -20.54
N GLY A 64 -11.45 -17.98 -20.30
CA GLY A 64 -12.67 -18.77 -20.12
C GLY A 64 -12.68 -19.62 -18.85
N MET A 65 -11.91 -19.23 -17.84
CA MET A 65 -11.85 -19.91 -16.54
C MET A 65 -13.00 -19.49 -15.63
N ARG A 66 -13.22 -20.23 -14.54
CA ARG A 66 -14.18 -19.84 -13.48
C ARG A 66 -13.57 -18.67 -12.66
N PRO A 67 -14.32 -17.58 -12.38
CA PRO A 67 -13.74 -16.30 -11.94
C PRO A 67 -13.64 -16.16 -10.41
N TRP A 68 -13.08 -17.14 -9.68
CA TRP A 68 -13.09 -17.12 -8.21
C TRP A 68 -11.72 -17.00 -7.54
N ILE A 69 -10.64 -16.93 -8.32
CA ILE A 69 -9.29 -16.72 -7.76
C ILE A 69 -9.24 -15.35 -7.05
N CYS A 70 -9.73 -14.30 -7.71
CA CYS A 70 -9.82 -12.96 -7.12
C CYS A 70 -10.68 -12.90 -5.85
N VAL A 71 -11.71 -13.75 -5.74
CA VAL A 71 -12.59 -13.84 -4.56
C VAL A 71 -11.86 -14.48 -3.38
N ALA A 72 -11.00 -15.48 -3.62
CA ALA A 72 -10.13 -16.00 -2.57
C ALA A 72 -9.06 -14.97 -2.17
N TYR A 73 -8.47 -14.27 -3.14
CA TYR A 73 -7.47 -13.24 -2.91
C TYR A 73 -8.02 -11.99 -2.20
N SER A 74 -9.33 -11.75 -2.23
CA SER A 74 -9.93 -10.63 -1.49
C SER A 74 -9.78 -10.76 0.03
N ALA A 75 -9.62 -11.97 0.57
CA ALA A 75 -9.43 -12.18 2.01
C ALA A 75 -8.14 -11.53 2.54
N PRO A 76 -6.94 -11.82 1.99
CA PRO A 76 -5.72 -11.13 2.41
C PRO A 76 -5.71 -9.63 2.03
N VAL A 77 -6.34 -9.23 0.92
CA VAL A 77 -6.49 -7.81 0.56
C VAL A 77 -7.28 -7.05 1.61
N ALA A 78 -8.40 -7.61 2.08
CA ALA A 78 -9.20 -7.02 3.14
C ALA A 78 -8.42 -6.94 4.47
N ALA A 79 -7.67 -7.98 4.82
CA ALA A 79 -6.83 -7.98 6.01
C ALA A 79 -5.74 -6.90 5.96
N ALA A 80 -5.06 -6.74 4.82
CA ALA A 80 -4.06 -5.69 4.62
C ALA A 80 -4.69 -4.29 4.68
N THR A 81 -5.85 -4.10 4.07
CA THR A 81 -6.59 -2.82 4.08
C THR A 81 -7.06 -2.43 5.49
N ALA A 82 -7.30 -3.39 6.38
CA ALA A 82 -7.77 -3.10 7.74
C ALA A 82 -6.66 -2.60 8.67
N VAL A 83 -5.38 -2.90 8.37
CA VAL A 83 -4.24 -2.60 9.24
C VAL A 83 -3.33 -1.49 8.71
N PHE A 84 -3.62 -0.98 7.50
CA PHE A 84 -2.92 0.10 6.84
C PHE A 84 -3.90 1.22 6.48
#